data_AF-A0A965P7K2-F1
#
_entry.id   AF-A0A965P7K2-F1
#
_cell.length_a   1.000
_cell.length_b   1.000
_cell.length_c   1.000
_cell.angle_alpha   90.00
_cell.angle_beta   90.00
_cell.angle_gamma   90.00
#
_symmetry.space_group_name_H-M   'P 1'
#
loop_
_entity.id
_entity.type
_entity.pdbx_description
1 polymer ?
#
loop_
_entity_poly.entity_id
_entity_poly.type
_entity_poly.pdbx_seq_one_letter_code
_entity_poly.pdbx_strand_id
1 'polypeptide(L)'
;MKNELATLVDTLGSINAQIAELEKQADLIKEQLRDAATLPGGLKTYVGSSFVATISARNNSGIDFPRLEAETGITKIMLDSYKKVISTSFVVKTTSIA
;
A
#
# COMPACT_ATOMS: atom_id res chain seq x y z
N MET A 1 -19.30 15.27 38.22
CA MET A 1 -19.53 14.71 36.87
C MET A 1 -18.86 15.49 35.73
N LYS A 2 -18.88 16.83 35.69
CA LYS A 2 -18.17 17.61 34.63
C LYS A 2 -16.64 17.41 34.60
N ASN A 3 -16.02 17.16 35.76
CA ASN A 3 -14.57 17.02 35.89
C ASN A 3 -14.02 15.68 35.35
N GLU A 4 -14.78 14.60 35.54
CA GLU A 4 -14.41 13.25 35.08
C GLU A 4 -14.40 13.14 33.54
N LEU A 5 -15.37 13.78 32.88
CA LEU A 5 -15.45 13.83 31.42
C LEU A 5 -14.28 14.61 30.80
N ALA A 6 -13.81 15.68 31.46
CA ALA A 6 -12.65 16.43 31.00
C ALA A 6 -11.38 15.57 31.07
N THR A 7 -11.17 14.84 32.18
CA THR A 7 -10.05 13.90 32.32
C THR A 7 -10.09 12.78 31.27
N LEU A 8 -11.28 12.27 30.92
CA LEU A 8 -11.43 11.29 29.85
C LEU A 8 -11.07 11.87 28.47
N VAL A 9 -11.43 13.12 28.20
CA VAL A 9 -11.07 13.82 26.94
C VAL A 9 -9.56 14.05 26.86
N ASP A 10 -8.92 14.47 27.95
CA ASP A 10 -7.46 14.66 27.99
C ASP A 10 -6.71 13.34 27.81
N THR A 11 -7.21 12.27 28.44
CA THR A 11 -6.66 10.91 28.29
C THR A 11 -6.78 10.43 26.85
N LEU A 12 -7.95 10.63 26.24
CA LEU A 12 -8.18 10.29 24.82
C LEU A 12 -7.28 11.11 23.89
N GLY A 13 -7.10 12.40 24.16
CA GLY A 13 -6.21 13.28 23.41
C GLY A 13 -4.76 12.81 23.47
N SER A 14 -4.28 12.41 24.65
CA SER A 14 -2.94 11.86 24.83
C SER A 14 -2.73 10.55 24.06
N ILE A 15 -3.70 9.64 24.13
CA ILE A 15 -3.66 8.37 23.39
C ILE A 15 -3.61 8.63 21.88
N ASN A 16 -4.46 9.51 21.36
CA ASN A 16 -4.48 9.82 19.93
C ASN A 16 -3.18 10.48 19.46
N ALA A 17 -2.58 11.35 20.29
CA ALA A 17 -1.27 11.93 19.97
C ALA A 17 -0.17 10.86 19.92
N GLN A 18 -0.18 9.91 20.85
CA GLN A 18 0.77 8.78 20.84
C GLN A 18 0.56 7.88 19.62
N ILE A 19 -0.69 7.59 19.25
CA ILE A 19 -1.01 6.81 18.05
C ILE A 19 -0.45 7.52 16.81
N ALA A 20 -0.71 8.82 16.65
CA ALA A 20 -0.23 9.57 15.50
C ALA A 20 1.31 9.57 15.39
N GLU A 21 2.01 9.67 16.52
CA GLU A 21 3.47 9.59 16.54
C GLU A 21 3.97 8.18 16.18
N LEU A 22 3.34 7.12 16.71
CA LEU A 22 3.67 5.74 16.38
C LEU A 22 3.38 5.41 14.91
N GLU A 23 2.28 5.91 14.35
CA GLU A 23 1.95 5.77 12.93
C GLU A 23 3.02 6.44 12.05
N LYS A 24 3.44 7.65 12.41
CA LYS A 24 4.51 8.37 11.70
C LYS A 24 5.84 7.61 11.75
N GLN A 25 6.20 7.05 12.90
CA GLN A 25 7.41 6.22 13.03
C GLN A 25 7.30 4.95 12.18
N ALA A 26 6.15 4.29 12.17
CA ALA A 26 5.92 3.11 11.35
C ALA A 26 6.04 3.42 9.86
N ASP A 27 5.52 4.58 9.42
CA ASP A 27 5.60 4.99 8.02
C ASP A 27 7.04 5.32 7.58
N LEU A 28 7.81 5.99 8.44
CA LEU A 28 9.25 6.21 8.20
C LEU A 28 10.02 4.89 8.05
N ILE A 29 9.73 3.89 8.88
CA ILE A 29 10.37 2.56 8.78
C ILE A 29 9.96 1.88 7.48
N LYS A 30 8.69 1.95 7.07
CA LYS A 30 8.23 1.40 5.78
C LYS A 30 8.93 2.08 4.60
N GLU A 31 9.14 3.39 4.67
CA GLU A 31 9.86 4.15 3.64
C GLU A 31 11.32 3.70 3.55
N GLN A 32 12.04 3.62 4.68
CA GLN A 32 13.40 3.10 4.72
C GLN A 32 13.54 1.70 4.12
N LEU A 33 12.60 0.80 4.45
CA LEU A 33 12.58 -0.55 3.90
C LEU A 33 12.32 -0.56 2.39
N ARG A 34 11.46 0.33 1.87
CA ARG A 34 11.21 0.49 0.43
C ARG A 34 12.43 1.04 -0.28
N ASP A 35 13.06 2.08 0.24
CA ASP A 35 14.26 2.67 -0.35
C ASP A 35 15.37 1.63 -0.46
N ALA A 36 15.61 0.87 0.62
CA ALA A 36 16.58 -0.23 0.63
C ALA A 36 16.27 -1.31 -0.42
N ALA A 37 14.98 -1.64 -0.63
CA ALA A 37 14.57 -2.60 -1.66
C ALA A 37 14.61 -2.06 -3.09
N THR A 38 14.63 -0.74 -3.28
CA THR A 38 14.64 -0.09 -4.60
C THR A 38 16.07 0.15 -5.11
N LEU A 39 17.08 0.01 -4.25
CA LEU A 39 18.49 0.05 -4.64
C LEU A 39 18.85 -1.10 -5.59
N PRO A 40 19.86 -0.93 -6.48
CA PRO A 40 20.34 -2.00 -7.35
C PRO A 40 20.79 -3.22 -6.53
N GLY A 41 20.14 -4.38 -6.73
CA GLY A 41 20.40 -5.58 -5.94
C GLY A 41 19.67 -5.64 -4.58
N GLY A 42 18.75 -4.72 -4.32
CA GLY A 42 17.94 -4.67 -3.11
C GLY A 42 17.12 -5.94 -2.88
N LEU A 43 17.10 -6.39 -1.62
CA LEU A 43 16.32 -7.56 -1.21
C LEU A 43 14.84 -7.19 -1.12
N LYS A 44 13.98 -8.10 -1.60
CA LYS A 44 12.52 -7.96 -1.50
C LYS A 44 11.95 -8.51 -0.18
N THR A 45 12.80 -9.13 0.64
CA THR A 45 12.40 -9.73 1.91
C THR A 45 13.46 -9.43 2.96
N TYR A 46 13.03 -8.92 4.09
CA TYR A 46 13.85 -8.64 5.26
C TYR A 46 13.34 -9.49 6.44
N VAL A 47 14.23 -10.28 7.03
CA VAL A 47 13.91 -11.17 8.16
C VAL A 47 14.49 -10.55 9.44
N GLY A 48 13.62 -10.16 10.36
CA GLY A 48 13.98 -9.79 11.71
C GLY A 48 13.92 -10.99 12.66
N SER A 49 14.28 -10.77 13.92
CA SER A 49 14.33 -11.80 14.97
C SER A 49 12.96 -12.42 15.28
N SER A 50 11.88 -11.65 15.07
CA SER A 50 10.49 -12.08 15.38
C SER A 50 9.50 -11.85 14.22
N PHE A 51 9.87 -11.10 13.18
CA PHE A 51 8.96 -10.69 12.10
C PHE A 51 9.66 -10.69 10.75
N VAL A 52 8.90 -10.92 9.67
CA VAL A 52 9.40 -10.87 8.29
C VAL A 52 8.65 -9.79 7.52
N ALA A 53 9.39 -8.86 6.92
CA ALA A 53 8.85 -7.84 6.02
C ALA A 53 9.09 -8.26 4.56
N THR A 54 8.02 -8.46 3.79
CA THR A 54 8.11 -8.73 2.35
C THR A 54 7.61 -7.52 1.57
N ILE A 55 8.44 -7.02 0.66
CA ILE A 55 8.17 -5.85 -0.18
C ILE A 55 7.92 -6.35 -1.59
N SER A 56 6.64 -6.45 -1.93
CA SER A 56 6.20 -6.72 -3.29
C SER A 56 5.94 -5.40 -4.02
N ALA A 57 6.83 -5.04 -4.96
CA ALA A 57 6.53 -3.98 -5.91
C ALA A 57 5.41 -4.48 -6.85
N ARG A 58 4.22 -3.89 -6.74
CA ARG A 58 3.19 -4.02 -7.78
C ARG A 58 3.52 -2.95 -8.82
N ASN A 59 4.16 -3.34 -9.91
CA ASN A 59 4.19 -2.49 -11.09
C ASN A 59 2.75 -2.37 -11.59
N ASN A 60 2.14 -1.20 -11.38
CA ASN A 60 0.98 -0.80 -12.16
C ASN A 60 1.48 -0.45 -13.57
N SER A 61 1.90 -1.45 -14.33
CA SER A 61 2.19 -1.30 -15.75
C SER A 61 0.87 -1.03 -16.46
N GLY A 62 0.48 0.24 -16.50
CA GLY A 62 -0.53 0.75 -17.41
C GLY A 62 0.09 0.89 -18.79
N ILE A 63 -0.65 0.52 -19.83
CA ILE A 63 -0.26 0.82 -21.21
C ILE A 63 -0.45 2.33 -21.41
N ASP A 64 0.62 3.03 -21.79
CA ASP A 64 0.56 4.43 -22.22
C ASP A 64 -0.07 4.48 -23.63
N PHE A 65 -1.40 4.58 -23.64
CA PHE A 65 -2.19 4.59 -24.87
C PHE A 65 -1.86 5.76 -25.80
N PRO A 66 -1.71 7.01 -25.32
CA PRO A 66 -1.28 8.11 -26.16
C PRO A 66 0.02 7.83 -26.93
N ARG A 67 1.02 7.25 -26.25
CA ARG A 67 2.29 6.92 -26.87
C ARG A 67 2.18 5.75 -27.85
N LEU A 68 1.44 4.71 -27.48
CA LEU A 68 1.19 3.55 -28.35
C LEU A 68 0.49 3.98 -29.66
N GLU A 69 -0.51 4.86 -29.56
CA GLU A 69 -1.24 5.38 -30.71
C GLU A 69 -0.34 6.22 -31.61
N ALA A 70 0.52 7.07 -31.04
CA ALA A 70 1.46 7.88 -31.80
C ALA A 70 2.54 7.06 -32.53
N GLU A 71 3.05 5.99 -31.92
CA GLU A 71 4.13 5.18 -32.49
C GLU A 71 3.64 4.08 -33.45
N THR A 72 2.43 3.56 -33.25
CA THR A 72 1.93 2.38 -33.99
C THR A 72 0.63 2.62 -34.76
N GLY A 73 -0.07 3.73 -34.50
CA GLY A 73 -1.41 4.00 -35.03
C GLY A 73 -2.53 3.14 -34.42
N ILE A 74 -2.22 2.28 -33.44
CA ILE A 74 -3.21 1.42 -32.79
C ILE A 74 -4.00 2.26 -31.79
N THR A 75 -5.26 2.51 -32.12
CA THR A 75 -6.18 3.21 -31.22
C THR A 75 -6.68 2.28 -30.12
N LYS A 76 -7.08 2.86 -28.98
CA LYS A 76 -7.64 2.11 -27.84
C LYS A 76 -8.84 1.23 -28.23
N ILE A 77 -9.66 1.69 -29.18
CA ILE A 77 -10.84 0.97 -29.72
C ILE A 77 -10.41 -0.31 -30.47
N MET A 78 -9.32 -0.24 -31.23
CA MET A 78 -8.76 -1.42 -31.91
C MET A 78 -8.26 -2.43 -30.88
N LEU A 79 -7.58 -2.00 -29.82
CA LEU A 79 -7.08 -2.90 -28.78
C LEU A 79 -8.21 -3.56 -27.97
N ASP A 80 -9.30 -2.83 -27.69
CA ASP A 80 -10.47 -3.36 -26.99
C ASP A 80 -11.14 -4.51 -27.77
N SER A 81 -11.02 -4.52 -29.09
CA SER A 81 -11.53 -5.60 -29.96
C SER A 81 -10.73 -6.90 -29.86
N TYR A 82 -9.49 -6.84 -29.35
CA TYR A 82 -8.61 -7.99 -29.13
C TYR A 82 -8.51 -8.41 -27.65
N LYS A 83 -9.22 -7.74 -26.74
CA LYS A 83 -9.25 -8.13 -25.32
C LYS A 83 -10.01 -9.44 -25.16
N LYS A 84 -9.28 -10.53 -24.93
CA LYS A 84 -9.87 -11.76 -24.39
C LYS A 84 -10.34 -11.47 -22.97
N VAL A 85 -11.60 -11.74 -22.65
CA VAL A 85 -12.13 -11.64 -21.28
C VAL A 85 -11.45 -12.71 -20.42
N ILE A 86 -10.40 -12.34 -19.70
CA ILE A 86 -9.68 -13.22 -18.79
C ILE A 86 -10.24 -12.99 -17.39
N SER A 87 -11.21 -13.85 -17.04
CA SER A 87 -11.67 -14.24 -15.70
C SER A 87 -11.86 -13.15 -14.63
N THR A 88 -13.12 -12.91 -14.28
CA THR A 88 -13.54 -12.35 -12.98
C THR A 88 -12.96 -13.16 -11.83
N SER A 89 -12.16 -12.57 -10.96
CA SER A 89 -11.65 -13.21 -9.74
C SER A 89 -12.26 -12.56 -8.49
N PHE A 90 -12.93 -13.38 -7.67
CA PHE A 90 -13.63 -13.00 -6.44
C PHE A 90 -12.78 -13.30 -5.18
N VAL A 91 -12.66 -12.28 -4.31
CA VAL A 91 -12.67 -12.25 -2.82
C VAL A 91 -11.72 -13.16 -2.00
N VAL A 92 -11.08 -12.57 -0.97
CA VAL A 92 -11.09 -13.05 0.44
C VAL A 92 -11.07 -11.84 1.40
N LYS A 93 -11.98 -11.82 2.40
CA LYS A 93 -11.98 -10.88 3.55
C LYS A 93 -11.42 -11.59 4.79
N THR A 94 -10.70 -10.86 5.62
CA THR A 94 -10.15 -11.34 6.91
C THR A 94 -11.07 -10.98 8.08
N THR A 95 -11.35 -11.95 8.95
CA THR A 95 -12.02 -11.76 10.25
C THR A 95 -11.01 -11.98 11.38
N SER A 96 -11.05 -11.12 12.41
CA SER A 96 -10.21 -11.27 13.61
C SER A 96 -10.61 -12.51 14.41
N ILE A 97 -9.63 -13.22 14.97
CA ILE A 97 -9.87 -14.13 16.08
C ILE A 97 -10.13 -13.25 17.31
N ALA A 98 -11.14 -13.64 18.08
CA ALA A 98 -11.53 -13.02 19.34
C ALA A 98 -10.36 -12.94 20.34
#